data_AF-A0A1V5YJW1-F1
#
_entry.id   AF-A0A1V5YJW1-F1
#
_cell.length_a   1.000
_cell.length_b   1.000
_cell.length_c   1.000
_cell.angle_alpha   90.00
_cell.angle_beta   90.00
_cell.angle_gamma   90.00
#
_symmetry.space_group_name_H-M   'P 1'
#
loop_
_entity.id
_entity.type
_entity.pdbx_description
1 polymer ?
#
loop_
_entity_poly.entity_id
_entity_poly.type
_entity_poly.pdbx_seq_one_letter_code
_entity_poly.pdbx_strand_id
1 'polypeptide(L)'
;MPMIKFVRNHSDQSTERGFQFEFFCDRCGSGFRSPFKASATGMAKEALDAASGLLGGIFGRAADLGDRVHSAAWERAHDQAFNEAAQEAMPHFKQCPRCSSWVCIDSCWNTKRGLCKECAPDLGVEMSAAQASRSVEEVWAHARMSEEDKKLSEGNWRETIRASCPECGKPLATNAKFCPECGAALKKAAHCTECGAKLEPGTKFCPECGAKQ
;
A
#
# COMPACT_ATOMS: atom_id res chain seq x y z
N MET A 1 -28.48 -22.39 -11.14
CA MET A 1 -27.69 -21.15 -10.94
C MET A 1 -26.42 -21.26 -11.76
N PRO A 2 -26.06 -20.23 -12.55
CA PRO A 2 -24.78 -20.18 -13.25
C PRO A 2 -23.63 -20.15 -12.24
N MET A 3 -22.51 -20.83 -12.55
CA MET A 3 -21.31 -20.77 -11.72
C MET A 3 -20.64 -19.40 -11.83
N ILE A 4 -20.32 -18.81 -10.69
CA ILE A 4 -19.75 -17.47 -10.58
C ILE A 4 -18.24 -17.53 -10.86
N LYS A 5 -17.76 -16.73 -11.81
CA LYS A 5 -16.32 -16.53 -12.08
C LYS A 5 -15.80 -15.32 -11.28
N PHE A 6 -14.49 -15.18 -11.13
CA PHE A 6 -13.82 -14.09 -10.38
C PHE A 6 -13.91 -14.14 -8.84
N VAL A 7 -14.00 -15.32 -8.22
CA VAL A 7 -14.19 -15.47 -6.74
C VAL A 7 -13.14 -14.76 -5.84
N ARG A 8 -11.93 -14.51 -6.34
CA ARG A 8 -10.81 -13.90 -5.58
C ARG A 8 -10.37 -12.52 -6.09
N ASN A 9 -10.77 -12.15 -7.31
CA ASN A 9 -10.27 -10.98 -8.03
C ASN A 9 -11.33 -9.89 -8.14
N HIS A 10 -12.15 -9.75 -7.10
CA HIS A 10 -13.17 -8.72 -7.05
C HIS A 10 -13.29 -8.11 -5.66
N SER A 11 -13.81 -6.89 -5.61
CA SER A 11 -14.29 -6.24 -4.40
C SER A 11 -15.76 -5.89 -4.57
N ASP A 12 -16.55 -6.20 -3.56
CA ASP A 12 -17.95 -5.83 -3.51
C ASP A 12 -18.10 -4.45 -2.85
N GLN A 13 -18.63 -3.50 -3.61
CA GLN A 13 -18.93 -2.13 -3.18
C GLN A 13 -20.45 -1.92 -3.07
N SER A 14 -21.22 -3.00 -2.99
CA SER A 14 -22.67 -2.95 -2.88
C SER A 14 -23.11 -2.39 -1.53
N THR A 15 -24.22 -1.67 -1.57
CA THR A 15 -24.87 -1.07 -0.41
C THR A 15 -26.33 -1.50 -0.36
N GLU A 16 -27.07 -1.09 0.68
CA GLU A 16 -28.52 -1.31 0.71
C GLU A 16 -29.23 -0.69 -0.52
N ARG A 17 -28.68 0.39 -1.09
CA ARG A 17 -29.26 1.14 -2.21
C ARG A 17 -29.01 0.53 -3.58
N GLY A 18 -28.05 -0.37 -3.72
CA GLY A 18 -27.67 -0.92 -5.02
C GLY A 18 -26.35 -1.64 -5.03
N PHE A 19 -26.03 -2.19 -6.21
CA PHE A 19 -24.93 -3.10 -6.42
C PHE A 19 -23.84 -2.47 -7.27
N GLN A 20 -22.60 -2.63 -6.84
CA GLN A 20 -21.43 -2.21 -7.60
C GLN A 20 -20.25 -3.12 -7.26
N PHE A 21 -19.51 -3.52 -8.28
CA PHE A 21 -18.41 -4.46 -8.16
C PHE A 21 -17.17 -3.93 -8.85
N GLU A 22 -16.01 -4.28 -8.31
CA GLU A 22 -14.71 -3.97 -8.91
C GLU A 22 -13.98 -5.27 -9.21
N PHE A 23 -13.31 -5.36 -10.36
CA PHE A 23 -12.55 -6.53 -10.78
C PHE A 23 -11.10 -6.15 -11.01
N PHE A 24 -10.15 -6.94 -10.51
CA PHE A 24 -8.72 -6.61 -10.50
C PHE A 24 -7.85 -7.62 -11.23
N CYS A 25 -6.80 -7.13 -11.88
CA CYS A 25 -5.73 -7.94 -12.45
C CYS A 25 -4.80 -8.45 -11.34
N ASP A 26 -4.57 -9.76 -11.28
CA ASP A 26 -3.65 -10.40 -10.32
C ASP A 26 -2.21 -9.87 -10.39
N ARG A 27 -1.78 -9.34 -11.54
CA ARG A 27 -0.38 -8.94 -11.79
C ARG A 27 -0.12 -7.45 -11.54
N CYS A 28 -0.95 -6.57 -12.09
CA CYS A 28 -0.70 -5.12 -12.03
C CYS A 28 -1.66 -4.38 -11.10
N GLY A 29 -2.68 -5.04 -10.53
CA GLY A 29 -3.67 -4.41 -9.66
C GLY A 29 -4.64 -3.45 -10.38
N SER A 30 -4.45 -3.17 -11.67
CA SER A 30 -5.42 -2.39 -12.44
C SER A 30 -6.75 -3.12 -12.49
N GLY A 31 -7.85 -2.38 -12.41
CA GLY A 31 -9.18 -2.97 -12.37
C GLY A 31 -10.23 -2.16 -13.11
N PHE A 32 -11.39 -2.80 -13.28
CA PHE A 32 -12.58 -2.21 -13.87
C PHE A 32 -13.69 -2.18 -12.83
N ARG A 33 -14.43 -1.08 -12.79
CA ARG A 33 -15.58 -0.91 -11.89
C ARG A 33 -16.85 -0.99 -12.71
N SER A 34 -17.80 -1.81 -12.24
CA SER A 34 -19.12 -1.91 -12.86
C SER A 34 -19.91 -0.60 -12.64
N PRO A 35 -20.84 -0.26 -13.55
CA PRO A 35 -21.80 0.79 -13.28
C PRO A 35 -22.63 0.42 -12.03
N PHE A 36 -23.07 1.45 -11.29
CA PHE A 36 -23.93 1.27 -10.13
C PHE A 36 -25.33 0.86 -10.59
N LYS A 37 -25.83 -0.29 -10.10
CA LYS A 37 -27.19 -0.77 -10.37
C LYS A 37 -28.05 -0.59 -9.12
N ALA A 38 -29.05 0.29 -9.17
CA ALA A 38 -29.94 0.53 -8.04
C ALA A 38 -30.76 -0.73 -7.68
N SER A 39 -30.94 -0.98 -6.38
CA SER A 39 -31.74 -2.10 -5.88
C SER A 39 -33.14 -1.62 -5.49
N ALA A 40 -34.17 -2.21 -6.10
CA ALA A 40 -35.58 -1.89 -5.80
C ALA A 40 -35.94 -2.14 -4.33
N THR A 41 -35.28 -3.10 -3.68
CA THR A 41 -35.50 -3.41 -2.26
C THR A 41 -34.95 -2.34 -1.32
N GLY A 42 -33.85 -1.66 -1.71
CA GLY A 42 -33.29 -0.54 -0.95
C GLY A 42 -34.15 0.72 -1.01
N MET A 43 -34.74 1.01 -2.17
CA MET A 43 -35.63 2.15 -2.36
C MET A 43 -36.98 1.99 -1.65
N ALA A 44 -37.46 0.74 -1.46
CA ALA A 44 -38.68 0.46 -0.73
C ALA A 44 -38.56 0.82 0.77
N LYS A 45 -37.38 0.69 1.37
CA LYS A 45 -37.09 1.04 2.77
C LYS A 45 -37.13 2.56 3.00
N GLU A 46 -36.50 3.36 2.13
CA GLU A 46 -36.54 4.83 2.22
C GLU A 46 -37.96 5.39 1.99
N ALA A 47 -38.74 4.77 1.10
CA ALA A 47 -40.14 5.16 0.90
C ALA A 47 -41.02 4.83 2.12
N LEU A 48 -40.75 3.72 2.82
CA LEU A 48 -41.41 3.34 4.07
C LEU A 48 -41.00 4.26 5.23
N ASP A 49 -39.72 4.63 5.34
CA ASP A 49 -39.21 5.56 6.36
C ASP A 49 -39.76 6.98 6.14
N ALA A 50 -39.87 7.45 4.90
CA ALA A 50 -40.47 8.75 4.58
C ALA A 50 -42.01 8.77 4.78
N ALA A 51 -42.67 7.64 4.56
CA ALA A 51 -44.11 7.51 4.80
C ALA A 51 -44.47 7.39 6.29
N SER A 52 -43.51 6.98 7.14
CA SER A 52 -43.71 6.86 8.59
C SER A 52 -43.99 8.21 9.28
N GLY A 53 -43.52 9.32 8.70
CA GLY A 53 -43.73 10.68 9.21
C GLY A 53 -45.06 11.34 8.82
N LEU A 54 -45.88 10.71 7.97
CA LEU A 54 -47.06 11.35 7.37
C LEU A 54 -48.35 10.51 7.39
N LEU A 55 -48.29 9.26 7.85
CA LEU A 55 -49.44 8.37 7.95
C LEU A 55 -49.70 7.97 9.40
N GLY A 56 -50.01 8.97 10.23
CA GLY A 56 -50.61 8.76 11.55
C GLY A 56 -52.08 8.36 11.41
N GLY A 57 -52.37 7.05 11.38
CA GLY A 57 -53.75 6.57 11.54
C GLY A 57 -54.04 5.15 11.07
N ILE A 58 -54.25 4.26 12.04
CA ILE A 58 -55.06 3.02 11.96
C ILE A 58 -54.53 1.87 11.07
N PHE A 59 -53.24 1.54 11.12
CA PHE A 59 -52.78 0.19 10.70
C PHE A 59 -51.61 -0.29 11.58
N GLY A 60 -51.86 -0.41 12.88
CA GLY A 60 -50.94 -1.04 13.81
C GLY A 60 -51.02 -2.56 13.73
N ARG A 61 -50.07 -3.20 13.01
CA ARG A 61 -49.45 -4.52 13.31
C ARG A 61 -48.61 -5.03 12.12
N ALA A 62 -47.35 -4.61 12.10
CA ALA A 62 -46.22 -5.38 11.57
C ALA A 62 -44.95 -4.70 12.16
N ALA A 63 -44.65 -5.02 13.42
CA ALA A 63 -43.63 -6.00 13.79
C ALA A 63 -42.24 -5.37 13.73
N ASP A 64 -41.72 -5.08 14.92
CA ASP A 64 -40.30 -4.98 15.21
C ASP A 64 -39.53 -6.07 14.46
N LEU A 65 -38.90 -5.70 13.35
CA LEU A 65 -37.81 -6.45 12.74
C LEU A 65 -36.62 -5.50 12.70
N GLY A 66 -36.00 -5.37 13.87
CA GLY A 66 -34.69 -4.78 14.02
C GLY A 66 -33.64 -5.60 13.24
N ASP A 67 -32.71 -4.86 12.66
CA ASP A 67 -31.39 -5.23 12.17
C ASP A 67 -31.16 -6.66 11.68
N ARG A 68 -30.81 -6.74 10.39
CA ARG A 68 -30.24 -7.87 9.64
C ARG A 68 -31.24 -8.86 9.07
N VAL A 69 -31.84 -8.50 7.94
CA VAL A 69 -32.16 -9.51 6.92
C VAL A 69 -31.90 -8.89 5.54
N HIS A 70 -30.79 -9.24 4.91
CA HIS A 70 -30.77 -9.24 3.44
C HIS A 70 -31.83 -10.26 3.03
N SER A 71 -32.99 -9.78 2.58
CA SER A 71 -34.05 -10.68 2.15
C SER A 71 -33.49 -11.64 1.09
N ALA A 72 -33.99 -12.87 1.00
CA ALA A 72 -33.60 -13.79 -0.06
C ALA A 72 -33.82 -13.20 -1.48
N ALA A 73 -34.65 -12.16 -1.60
CA ALA A 73 -34.78 -11.35 -2.81
C ALA A 73 -33.57 -10.45 -3.08
N TRP A 74 -33.00 -9.82 -2.04
CA TRP A 74 -31.77 -9.04 -2.15
C TRP A 74 -30.58 -9.92 -2.53
N GLU A 75 -30.41 -11.07 -1.89
CA GLU A 75 -29.32 -12.02 -2.21
C GLU A 75 -29.41 -12.49 -3.68
N ARG A 76 -30.61 -12.84 -4.13
CA ARG A 76 -30.82 -13.21 -5.55
C ARG A 76 -30.54 -12.06 -6.51
N ALA A 77 -30.94 -10.83 -6.17
CA ALA A 77 -30.69 -9.65 -6.98
C ALA A 77 -29.20 -9.29 -7.02
N HIS A 78 -28.51 -9.46 -5.90
CA HIS A 78 -27.06 -9.28 -5.78
C HIS A 78 -26.31 -10.29 -6.65
N ASP A 79 -26.61 -11.59 -6.52
CA ASP A 79 -26.00 -12.66 -7.33
C ASP A 79 -26.21 -12.42 -8.83
N GLN A 80 -27.41 -11.96 -9.22
CA GLN A 80 -27.70 -11.61 -10.60
C GLN A 80 -26.86 -10.40 -11.05
N ALA A 81 -26.83 -9.33 -10.27
CA ALA A 81 -26.07 -8.13 -10.58
C ALA A 81 -24.56 -8.43 -10.68
N PHE A 82 -24.04 -9.30 -9.81
CA PHE A 82 -22.65 -9.76 -9.86
C PHE A 82 -22.36 -10.51 -11.15
N ASN A 83 -23.23 -11.46 -11.54
CA ASN A 83 -23.05 -12.23 -12.77
C ASN A 83 -23.05 -11.34 -14.02
N GLU A 84 -23.93 -10.34 -14.08
CA GLU A 84 -23.96 -9.37 -15.17
C GLU A 84 -22.68 -8.52 -15.20
N ALA A 85 -22.24 -8.00 -14.05
CA ALA A 85 -21.01 -7.23 -13.93
C ALA A 85 -19.76 -8.05 -14.30
N ALA A 86 -19.72 -9.33 -13.91
CA ALA A 86 -18.64 -10.24 -14.27
C ALA A 86 -18.59 -10.49 -15.79
N GLN A 87 -19.75 -10.65 -16.44
CA GLN A 87 -19.83 -10.80 -17.90
C GLN A 87 -19.37 -9.54 -18.64
N GLU A 88 -19.71 -8.36 -18.13
CA GLU A 88 -19.22 -7.08 -18.67
C GLU A 88 -17.69 -6.95 -18.53
N ALA A 89 -17.11 -7.47 -17.43
CA ALA A 89 -15.66 -7.43 -17.20
C ALA A 89 -14.87 -8.47 -18.00
N MET A 90 -15.47 -9.64 -18.31
CA MET A 90 -14.79 -10.77 -18.96
C MET A 90 -13.98 -10.43 -20.23
N PRO A 91 -14.41 -9.54 -21.15
CA PRO A 91 -13.65 -9.20 -22.34
C PRO A 91 -12.30 -8.54 -22.05
N HIS A 92 -12.12 -7.92 -20.88
CA HIS A 92 -10.89 -7.23 -20.49
C HIS A 92 -9.89 -8.13 -19.77
N PHE A 93 -10.30 -9.34 -19.38
CA PHE A 93 -9.48 -10.27 -18.61
C PHE A 93 -9.35 -11.63 -19.30
N LYS A 94 -8.22 -12.29 -19.06
CA LYS A 94 -7.99 -13.66 -19.50
C LYS A 94 -7.34 -14.48 -18.38
N GLN A 95 -7.83 -15.70 -18.20
CA GLN A 95 -7.26 -16.63 -17.23
C GLN A 95 -6.06 -17.36 -17.83
N CYS A 96 -4.94 -17.36 -17.12
CA CYS A 96 -3.74 -18.08 -17.55
C CYS A 96 -3.91 -19.58 -17.37
N PRO A 97 -3.67 -20.43 -18.40
CA PRO A 97 -3.79 -21.88 -18.26
C PRO A 97 -2.70 -22.50 -17.38
N ARG A 98 -1.59 -21.80 -17.16
CA ARG A 98 -0.47 -22.30 -16.33
C ARG A 98 -0.64 -22.00 -14.85
N CYS A 99 -0.95 -20.76 -14.48
CA CYS A 99 -1.04 -20.33 -13.08
C CYS A 99 -2.48 -20.04 -12.61
N SER A 100 -3.47 -20.17 -13.50
CA SER A 100 -4.90 -19.91 -13.23
C SER A 100 -5.25 -18.49 -12.77
N SER A 101 -4.28 -17.56 -12.80
CA SER A 101 -4.48 -16.14 -12.49
C SER A 101 -5.30 -15.43 -13.57
N TRP A 102 -6.14 -14.48 -13.15
CA TRP A 102 -6.87 -13.58 -14.03
C TRP A 102 -6.07 -12.31 -14.24
N VAL A 103 -5.68 -12.06 -15.49
CA VAL A 103 -4.86 -10.89 -15.84
C VAL A 103 -5.53 -10.04 -16.92
N CYS A 104 -5.27 -8.74 -16.89
CA CYS A 104 -5.75 -7.83 -17.93
C CYS A 104 -5.10 -8.15 -19.28
N ILE A 105 -5.90 -8.11 -20.34
CA ILE A 105 -5.43 -8.45 -21.69
C ILE A 105 -4.47 -7.38 -22.22
N ASP A 106 -4.77 -6.10 -21.98
CA ASP A 106 -4.04 -4.98 -22.56
C ASP A 106 -2.57 -4.91 -22.11
N SER A 107 -2.30 -5.17 -20.82
CA SER A 107 -0.96 -4.98 -20.26
C SER A 107 -0.30 -6.27 -19.77
N CYS A 108 -1.05 -7.25 -19.26
CA CYS A 108 -0.48 -8.38 -18.52
C CYS A 108 -0.59 -9.73 -19.26
N TRP A 109 -1.28 -9.78 -20.39
CA TRP A 109 -1.34 -10.98 -21.23
C TRP A 109 -0.23 -10.98 -22.30
N ASN A 110 0.43 -12.11 -22.50
CA ASN A 110 1.35 -12.33 -23.60
C ASN A 110 0.60 -13.05 -24.74
N THR A 111 0.19 -12.29 -25.74
CA THR A 111 -0.56 -12.82 -26.90
C THR A 111 0.24 -13.82 -27.72
N LYS A 112 1.56 -13.62 -27.86
CA LYS A 112 2.46 -14.51 -28.61
C LYS A 112 2.61 -15.88 -27.96
N ARG A 113 2.57 -15.94 -26.62
CA ARG A 113 2.78 -17.18 -25.86
C ARG A 113 1.49 -17.79 -25.29
N GLY A 114 0.37 -17.08 -25.35
CA GLY A 114 -0.90 -17.55 -24.80
C GLY A 114 -0.86 -17.73 -23.28
N LEU A 115 -0.04 -16.95 -22.58
CA LEU A 115 0.20 -17.03 -21.13
C LEU A 115 0.22 -15.62 -20.52
N CYS A 116 0.05 -15.50 -19.21
CA CYS A 116 0.30 -14.24 -18.53
C CYS A 116 1.80 -13.88 -18.58
N LYS A 117 2.12 -12.58 -18.51
CA LYS A 117 3.50 -12.09 -18.52
C LYS A 117 4.33 -12.50 -17.29
N GLU A 118 3.68 -12.98 -16.23
CA GLU A 118 4.38 -13.64 -15.12
C GLU A 118 4.95 -15.00 -15.53
N CYS A 119 4.16 -15.80 -16.24
CA CYS A 119 4.52 -17.14 -16.69
C CYS A 119 5.37 -17.15 -17.96
N ALA A 120 5.17 -16.17 -18.84
CA ALA A 120 5.88 -15.99 -20.09
C ALA A 120 6.05 -14.48 -20.35
N PRO A 121 7.08 -13.84 -19.77
CA PRO A 121 7.31 -12.42 -19.94
C PRO A 121 7.63 -12.06 -21.39
N ASP A 122 7.53 -10.76 -21.70
CA ASP A 122 8.04 -10.26 -22.97
C ASP A 122 9.56 -10.12 -22.87
N LEU A 123 10.30 -11.01 -23.54
CA LEU A 123 11.76 -11.04 -23.44
C LEU A 123 12.42 -9.72 -23.86
N GLY A 124 11.82 -8.94 -24.77
CA GLY A 124 12.39 -7.64 -25.17
C GLY A 124 12.31 -6.62 -24.03
N VAL A 125 11.21 -6.63 -23.27
CA VAL A 125 11.04 -5.78 -22.08
C VAL A 125 11.99 -6.22 -20.97
N GLU A 126 12.06 -7.53 -20.69
CA GLU A 126 12.94 -8.06 -19.64
C GLU A 126 14.42 -7.84 -19.95
N MET A 127 14.85 -8.01 -21.21
CA MET A 127 16.22 -7.72 -21.62
C MET A 127 16.57 -6.24 -21.45
N SER A 128 15.67 -5.33 -21.84
CA SER A 128 15.86 -3.90 -21.66
C SER A 128 15.96 -3.52 -20.18
N ALA A 129 15.09 -4.08 -19.34
CA ALA A 129 15.12 -3.86 -17.89
C ALA A 129 16.42 -4.40 -17.27
N ALA A 130 16.84 -5.62 -17.63
CA ALA A 130 18.06 -6.23 -17.14
C ALA A 130 19.32 -5.43 -17.52
N GLN A 131 19.39 -4.94 -18.76
CA GLN A 131 20.48 -4.07 -19.21
C GLN A 131 20.52 -2.76 -18.43
N ALA A 132 19.37 -2.14 -18.17
CA ALA A 132 19.27 -0.92 -17.38
C ALA A 132 19.69 -1.16 -15.93
N SER A 133 19.21 -2.23 -15.29
CA SER A 133 19.63 -2.63 -13.94
C SER A 133 21.13 -2.82 -13.85
N ARG A 134 21.73 -3.54 -14.81
CA ARG A 134 23.19 -3.72 -14.83
C ARG A 134 23.93 -2.40 -15.02
N SER A 135 23.44 -1.52 -15.89
CA SER A 135 24.03 -0.19 -16.09
C SER A 135 23.99 0.64 -14.81
N VAL A 136 22.90 0.58 -14.05
CA VAL A 136 22.79 1.23 -12.74
C VAL A 136 23.78 0.63 -11.75
N GLU A 137 23.90 -0.70 -11.66
CA GLU A 137 24.89 -1.36 -10.81
C GLU A 137 26.32 -0.90 -11.11
N GLU A 138 26.69 -0.84 -12.38
CA GLU A 138 28.01 -0.36 -12.82
C GLU A 138 28.22 1.12 -12.45
N VAL A 139 27.20 1.96 -12.61
CA VAL A 139 27.24 3.36 -12.17
C VAL A 139 27.51 3.45 -10.67
N TRP A 140 26.82 2.68 -9.83
CA TRP A 140 27.06 2.67 -8.39
C TRP A 140 28.44 2.11 -8.02
N ALA A 141 28.90 1.06 -8.69
CA ALA A 141 30.20 0.45 -8.44
C ALA A 141 31.37 1.38 -8.79
N HIS A 142 31.19 2.21 -9.81
CA HIS A 142 32.21 3.14 -10.30
C HIS A 142 31.96 4.61 -9.91
N ALA A 143 30.92 4.89 -9.14
CA ALA A 143 30.66 6.21 -8.59
C ALA A 143 31.78 6.58 -7.61
N ARG A 144 32.73 7.41 -8.07
CA ARG A 144 33.72 8.03 -7.20
C ARG A 144 33.03 9.11 -6.37
N MET A 145 33.36 9.17 -5.09
CA MET A 145 32.94 10.26 -4.22
C MET A 145 33.35 11.61 -4.82
N SER A 146 32.46 12.60 -4.73
CA SER A 146 32.79 13.98 -5.06
C SER A 146 33.95 14.48 -4.18
N GLU A 147 34.71 15.48 -4.63
CA GLU A 147 35.81 16.05 -3.83
C GLU A 147 35.33 16.58 -2.46
N GLU A 148 34.06 16.98 -2.36
CA GLU A 148 33.41 17.44 -1.13
C GLU A 148 33.16 16.28 -0.17
N ASP A 149 32.72 15.13 -0.68
CA ASP A 149 32.44 13.92 0.10
C ASP A 149 33.72 13.22 0.58
N LYS A 150 34.86 13.41 -0.11
CA LYS A 150 36.18 12.88 0.34
C LYS A 150 36.63 13.39 1.71
N LYS A 151 36.04 14.48 2.20
CA LYS A 151 36.29 14.99 3.56
C LYS A 151 35.62 14.12 4.63
N LEU A 152 34.75 13.17 4.26
CA LEU A 152 34.12 12.18 5.13
C LEU A 152 35.04 10.96 5.32
N SER A 153 36.23 11.16 5.91
CA SER A 153 37.10 10.05 6.33
C SER A 153 36.43 9.17 7.40
N GLU A 154 36.89 7.93 7.61
CA GLU A 154 36.38 7.01 8.64
C GLU A 154 36.26 7.65 10.05
N GLY A 155 37.14 8.60 10.39
CA GLY A 155 37.07 9.35 11.64
C GLY A 155 35.88 10.30 11.73
N ASN A 156 35.43 10.87 10.60
CA ASN A 156 34.27 11.78 10.53
C ASN A 156 32.93 11.04 10.45
N TRP A 157 32.93 9.78 9.97
CA TRP A 157 31.72 8.96 9.84
C TRP A 157 31.08 8.61 11.18
N ARG A 158 31.89 8.33 12.21
CA ARG A 158 31.41 7.96 13.55
C ARG A 158 30.81 9.11 14.34
N GLU A 159 31.14 10.36 14.01
CA GLU A 159 30.79 11.48 14.87
C GLU A 159 29.53 12.25 14.46
N THR A 160 29.12 12.28 13.19
CA THR A 160 28.13 13.31 12.79
C THR A 160 27.26 13.08 11.54
N ILE A 161 27.26 11.91 10.89
CA ILE A 161 26.36 11.68 9.74
C ILE A 161 25.04 11.05 10.22
N ARG A 162 24.08 11.90 10.58
CA ARG A 162 22.68 11.50 10.81
C ARG A 162 21.76 12.36 9.96
N ALA A 163 20.91 11.71 9.18
CA ALA A 163 19.95 12.41 8.31
C ALA A 163 18.82 13.09 9.10
N SER A 164 18.50 12.58 10.30
CA SER A 164 17.40 13.07 11.13
C SER A 164 17.76 13.08 12.61
N CYS A 165 17.14 14.00 13.35
CA CYS A 165 17.29 14.11 14.80
C CYS A 165 16.67 12.89 15.50
N PRO A 166 17.40 12.20 16.41
CA PRO A 166 16.84 11.06 17.14
C PRO A 166 15.73 11.45 18.13
N GLU A 167 15.69 12.72 18.58
CA GLU A 167 14.71 13.18 19.57
C GLU A 167 13.40 13.68 18.92
N CYS A 168 13.48 14.35 17.76
CA CYS A 168 12.32 14.99 17.14
C CYS A 168 12.02 14.52 15.70
N GLY A 169 12.85 13.64 15.13
CA GLY A 169 12.67 13.07 13.78
C GLY A 169 12.90 14.04 12.62
N LYS A 170 13.07 15.35 12.88
CA LYS A 170 13.27 16.36 11.83
C LYS A 170 14.63 16.22 11.14
N PRO A 171 14.71 16.55 9.84
CA PRO A 171 15.93 16.42 9.06
C PRO A 171 17.04 17.33 9.60
N LEU A 172 18.27 16.83 9.59
CA LEU A 172 19.46 17.54 10.04
C LEU A 172 20.33 17.93 8.86
N ALA A 173 20.99 19.08 8.97
CA ALA A 173 22.08 19.42 8.06
C ALA A 173 23.27 18.47 8.29
N THR A 174 24.01 18.17 7.22
CA THR A 174 25.21 17.34 7.27
C THR A 174 26.18 17.84 8.34
N ASN A 175 26.56 16.98 9.28
CA ASN A 175 27.45 17.29 10.40
C ASN A 175 26.93 18.31 11.46
N ALA A 176 25.61 18.44 11.64
CA ALA A 176 25.05 19.28 12.70
C ALA A 176 25.42 18.78 14.12
N LYS A 177 25.94 19.67 14.98
CA LYS A 177 26.27 19.37 16.39
C LYS A 177 25.06 19.39 17.32
N PHE A 178 24.05 20.17 16.96
CA PHE A 178 22.78 20.32 17.68
C PHE A 178 21.63 20.32 16.68
N CYS A 179 20.47 19.83 17.08
CA CYS A 179 19.27 19.92 16.26
C CYS A 179 18.76 21.37 16.26
N PRO A 180 18.62 22.03 15.09
CA PRO A 180 18.14 23.41 15.02
C PRO A 180 16.67 23.56 15.47
N GLU A 181 15.93 22.45 15.48
CA GLU A 181 14.49 22.45 15.73
C GLU A 181 14.12 22.15 17.18
N CYS A 182 14.89 21.28 17.86
CA CYS A 182 14.60 20.89 19.25
C CYS A 182 15.75 21.16 20.21
N GLY A 183 16.90 21.66 19.73
CA GLY A 183 18.08 21.94 20.56
C GLY A 183 18.85 20.71 21.05
N ALA A 184 18.40 19.50 20.74
CA ALA A 184 19.05 18.27 21.18
C ALA A 184 20.51 18.21 20.71
N ALA A 185 21.43 17.89 21.63
CA ALA A 185 22.85 17.69 21.33
C ALA A 185 23.04 16.36 20.59
N LEU A 186 23.60 16.42 19.37
CA LEU A 186 23.74 15.26 18.48
C LEU A 186 25.08 14.54 18.69
N LYS A 187 26.09 15.23 19.21
CA LYS A 187 27.31 14.62 19.75
C LYS A 187 27.12 14.32 21.23
N LYS A 188 27.15 13.04 21.60
CA LYS A 188 27.21 12.64 23.02
C LYS A 188 28.61 12.98 23.54
N ALA A 189 28.68 13.74 24.64
CA ALA A 189 29.94 13.89 25.37
C ALA A 189 30.36 12.51 25.89
N ALA A 190 31.63 12.14 25.70
CA ALA A 190 32.17 10.97 26.36
C ALA A 190 32.26 11.28 27.87
N HIS A 191 31.92 10.32 28.72
CA HIS A 191 32.05 10.43 30.17
C HIS A 191 32.95 9.31 30.67
N CYS A 192 33.74 9.61 31.69
CA CYS A 192 34.60 8.63 32.34
C CYS A 192 33.74 7.51 32.92
N THR A 193 34.05 6.27 32.55
CA THR A 193 33.34 5.08 33.03
C THR A 193 33.49 4.86 34.54
N GLU A 194 34.57 5.37 35.14
CA GLU A 194 34.88 5.19 36.56
C GLU A 194 34.41 6.36 37.44
N CYS A 195 34.68 7.61 37.04
CA CYS A 195 34.38 8.78 37.88
C CYS A 195 33.25 9.67 37.33
N GLY A 196 32.70 9.38 36.14
CA GLY A 196 31.64 10.16 35.50
C GLY A 196 32.08 11.52 34.92
N ALA A 197 33.34 11.91 35.12
CA ALA A 197 33.87 13.17 34.60
C ALA A 197 33.75 13.25 33.08
N LYS A 198 33.38 14.42 32.55
CA LYS A 198 33.28 14.65 31.11
C LYS A 198 34.65 14.52 30.46
N LEU A 199 34.74 13.70 29.42
CA LEU A 199 35.95 13.47 28.63
C LEU A 199 35.89 14.27 27.34
N GLU A 200 37.03 14.85 26.98
CA GLU A 200 37.20 15.45 25.66
C GLU A 200 37.36 14.34 24.61
N PRO A 201 36.84 14.54 23.38
CA PRO A 201 36.92 13.53 22.32
C PRO A 201 38.36 13.06 22.08
N GLY A 202 38.60 11.75 22.19
CA GLY A 202 39.92 11.13 21.93
C GLY A 202 40.88 11.05 23.13
N THR A 203 40.44 11.38 24.36
CA THR A 203 41.26 11.15 25.57
C THR A 203 41.38 9.67 25.93
N LYS A 204 42.62 9.16 26.00
CA LYS A 204 42.92 7.75 26.37
C LYS A 204 42.89 7.49 27.88
N PHE A 205 43.00 8.55 28.68
CA PHE A 205 43.02 8.51 30.14
C PHE A 205 42.19 9.67 30.67
N CYS A 206 41.44 9.43 31.73
CA CYS A 206 40.66 10.46 32.40
C CYS A 206 41.58 11.45 33.13
N PRO A 207 41.44 12.76 32.90
CA PRO A 207 42.28 13.77 33.57
C PRO A 207 41.98 13.91 35.07
N GLU A 208 40.80 13.47 35.53
CA GLU A 208 40.37 13.60 36.92
C GLU A 208 40.77 12.39 37.78
N CYS A 209 40.63 11.17 37.26
CA CYS A 209 40.90 9.95 38.04
C CYS A 209 42.04 9.07 37.49
N GLY A 210 42.65 9.43 36.36
CA GLY A 210 43.72 8.67 35.73
C GLY A 210 43.30 7.33 35.09
N ALA A 211 42.02 6.95 35.18
CA ALA A 211 41.53 5.70 34.61
C ALA A 211 41.58 5.71 33.08
N LYS A 212 41.94 4.57 32.47
CA LYS A 212 41.99 4.38 31.02
C LYS A 212 40.58 4.32 30.42
N GLN A 213 40.35 5.00 29.29
CA GLN A 213 39.04 5.18 28.64
C GLN A 213 39.01 4.56 27.23
#